data_AF-A0A372ERL3-F1
#
_entry.id   AF-A0A372ERL3-F1
#
_cell.length_a   1.000
_cell.length_b   1.000
_cell.length_c   1.000
_cell.angle_alpha   90.00
_cell.angle_beta   90.00
_cell.angle_gamma   90.00
#
_symmetry.space_group_name_H-M   'P 1'
#
loop_
_entity.id
_entity.type
_entity.pdbx_description
1 polymer ?
#
loop_
_entity_poly.entity_id
_entity_poly.type
_entity_poly.pdbx_seq_one_letter_code
_entity_poly.pdbx_strand_id
1 'polypeptide(L)'
;MLEITITKVANVILMSRELDRAEAELRGFLERLSEEELVDLTAIMWIGRGSFEPEELAEARATVIGEATVPAADYLIGTPHLSDHLENGLEALGLSASDEEDDLMRKG
;
A
#
# COMPACT_ATOMS: atom_id res chain seq x y z
N MET A 1 -4.15 -12.06 -5.57
CA MET A 1 -3.61 -12.02 -4.19
C MET A 1 -2.58 -10.90 -4.16
N LEU A 2 -2.40 -10.25 -3.00
CA LEU A 2 -1.31 -9.30 -2.82
C LEU A 2 0.00 -10.08 -2.67
N GLU A 3 1.04 -9.62 -3.36
CA GLU A 3 2.43 -10.02 -3.23
C GLU A 3 3.15 -9.23 -2.12
N ILE A 4 2.71 -7.98 -1.84
CA ILE A 4 3.23 -7.21 -0.71
C ILE A 4 2.67 -7.70 0.62
N THR A 5 3.53 -7.78 1.63
CA THR A 5 3.12 -8.15 2.99
C THR A 5 2.59 -6.94 3.77
N ILE A 6 1.65 -7.17 4.69
CA ILE A 6 1.10 -6.12 5.58
C ILE A 6 2.22 -5.41 6.35
N THR A 7 3.25 -6.15 6.81
CA THR A 7 4.42 -5.56 7.49
C THR A 7 5.16 -4.55 6.62
N LYS A 8 5.30 -4.80 5.31
CA LYS A 8 5.94 -3.84 4.40
C LYS A 8 5.09 -2.59 4.23
N VAL A 9 3.77 -2.74 4.09
CA VAL A 9 2.83 -1.60 4.03
C VAL A 9 2.88 -0.78 5.33
N ALA A 10 2.89 -1.44 6.49
CA ALA A 10 2.99 -0.78 7.79
C ALA A 10 4.29 0.03 7.97
N ASN A 11 5.42 -0.48 7.46
CA ASN A 11 6.67 0.28 7.44
C ASN A 11 6.56 1.54 6.57
N VAL A 12 5.92 1.44 5.39
CA VAL A 12 5.66 2.61 4.53
C VAL A 12 4.79 3.64 5.26
N ILE A 13 3.70 3.20 5.90
CA ILE A 13 2.82 4.06 6.71
C ILE A 13 3.64 4.80 7.78
N LEU A 14 4.44 4.08 8.57
CA LEU A 14 5.25 4.65 9.64
C LEU A 14 6.22 5.72 9.12
N MET A 15 6.98 5.42 8.07
CA MET A 15 7.95 6.37 7.51
C MET A 15 7.26 7.57 6.84
N SER A 16 6.10 7.36 6.20
CA SER A 16 5.35 8.42 5.53
C SER A 16 4.71 9.44 6.49
N ARG A 17 4.53 9.10 7.78
CA ARG A 17 4.07 10.05 8.80
C ARG A 17 5.14 11.07 9.20
N GLU A 18 6.41 10.72 9.03
CA GLU A 18 7.56 11.56 9.39
C GLU A 18 8.40 11.95 8.16
N LEU A 19 7.75 12.19 7.01
CA LEU A 19 8.44 12.47 5.73
C LEU A 19 9.55 13.52 5.84
N ASP A 20 9.33 14.61 6.58
CA ASP A 20 10.34 15.66 6.81
C ASP A 20 11.69 15.14 7.35
N ARG A 21 11.69 13.98 8.02
CA ARG A 21 12.88 13.34 8.60
C ARG A 21 13.24 12.02 7.92
N ALA A 22 12.24 11.29 7.42
CA ALA A 22 12.37 9.92 6.94
C ALA A 22 12.30 9.78 5.41
N GLU A 23 12.22 10.87 4.63
CA GLU A 23 12.08 10.79 3.17
C GLU A 23 13.16 9.91 2.52
N ALA A 24 14.43 10.09 2.89
CA ALA A 24 15.53 9.31 2.32
C ALA A 24 15.43 7.81 2.66
N GLU A 25 14.98 7.48 3.86
CA GLU A 25 14.78 6.09 4.30
C GLU A 25 13.58 5.46 3.58
N LEU A 26 12.47 6.18 3.47
CA LEU A 26 11.28 5.77 2.73
C LEU A 26 11.61 5.52 1.26
N ARG A 27 12.31 6.46 0.61
CA ARG A 27 12.75 6.33 -0.77
C ARG A 27 13.58 5.06 -0.96
N GLY A 28 14.61 4.89 -0.13
CA GLY A 28 15.44 3.69 -0.20
C GLY A 28 14.65 2.40 0.06
N PHE A 29 13.62 2.45 0.91
CA PHE A 29 12.73 1.31 1.15
C PHE A 29 11.88 0.97 -0.07
N LEU A 30 11.23 1.97 -0.68
CA LEU A 30 10.41 1.81 -1.88
C LEU A 30 11.22 1.31 -3.08
N GLU A 31 12.45 1.80 -3.25
CA GLU A 31 13.38 1.36 -4.31
C GLU A 31 13.83 -0.10 -4.17
N ARG A 32 13.67 -0.71 -2.99
CA ARG A 32 13.97 -2.13 -2.74
C ARG A 32 12.77 -3.06 -2.87
N LEU A 33 11.56 -2.51 -3.00
CA LEU A 33 10.37 -3.31 -3.26
C LEU A 33 10.43 -3.87 -4.69
N SER A 34 9.85 -5.04 -4.89
CA SER A 34 9.67 -5.57 -6.25
C SER A 34 8.64 -4.74 -7.02
N GLU A 35 8.61 -4.89 -8.35
CA GLU A 35 7.60 -4.22 -9.19
C GLU A 35 6.17 -4.60 -8.76
N GLU A 36 5.91 -5.89 -8.50
CA GLU A 36 4.61 -6.37 -8.02
C GLU A 36 4.25 -5.77 -6.65
N GLU A 37 5.22 -5.64 -5.74
CA GLU A 37 5.00 -5.03 -4.43
C GLU A 37 4.66 -3.54 -4.54
N LEU A 38 5.28 -2.82 -5.47
CA LEU A 38 4.95 -1.42 -5.77
C LEU A 38 3.57 -1.28 -6.41
N VAL A 39 3.20 -2.22 -7.29
CA VAL A 39 1.86 -2.29 -7.90
C VAL A 39 0.81 -2.45 -6.80
N ASP A 40 1.01 -3.40 -5.90
CA ASP A 40 0.10 -3.64 -4.78
C ASP A 40 0.00 -2.45 -3.84
N LEU A 41 1.14 -1.86 -3.45
CA LEU A 41 1.17 -0.71 -2.56
C LEU A 41 0.42 0.48 -3.17
N THR A 42 0.59 0.71 -4.47
CA THR A 42 -0.11 1.78 -5.19
C THR A 42 -1.60 1.49 -5.30
N ALA A 43 -1.99 0.25 -5.58
CA ALA A 43 -3.40 -0.16 -5.65
C ALA A 43 -4.10 -0.02 -4.30
N ILE A 44 -3.45 -0.43 -3.19
CA ILE A 44 -3.97 -0.24 -1.83
C ILE A 44 -4.18 1.25 -1.54
N MET A 45 -3.20 2.09 -1.86
CA MET A 45 -3.31 3.54 -1.69
C MET A 45 -4.48 4.13 -2.49
N TRP A 46 -4.67 3.71 -3.73
CA TRP A 46 -5.78 4.16 -4.56
C TRP A 46 -7.15 3.75 -4.01
N ILE A 47 -7.27 2.55 -3.45
CA ILE A 47 -8.50 2.11 -2.77
C ILE A 47 -8.77 2.98 -1.54
N GLY A 48 -7.79 3.20 -0.67
CA GLY A 48 -7.99 4.04 0.52
C GLY A 48 -8.14 5.54 0.24
N ARG A 49 -7.84 5.98 -0.99
CA ARG A 49 -8.18 7.31 -1.52
C ARG A 49 -9.57 7.36 -2.16
N GLY A 50 -10.23 6.22 -2.36
CA GLY A 50 -11.52 6.11 -3.03
C GLY A 50 -11.45 6.27 -4.56
N SER A 51 -10.30 5.96 -5.17
CA SER A 51 -10.17 5.91 -6.64
C SER A 51 -10.67 4.59 -7.22
N PHE A 52 -10.69 3.54 -6.40
CA PHE A 52 -11.22 2.21 -6.70
C PHE A 52 -11.93 1.67 -5.46
N GLU A 53 -12.91 0.80 -5.66
CA GLU A 53 -13.54 0.03 -4.58
C GLU A 53 -12.67 -1.19 -4.18
N PRO A 54 -12.79 -1.74 -2.95
CA PRO A 54 -11.97 -2.87 -2.52
C PRO A 54 -12.17 -4.12 -3.39
N GLU A 55 -13.36 -4.34 -3.96
CA GLU A 55 -13.63 -5.42 -4.90
C GLU A 55 -12.92 -5.23 -6.26
N GLU A 56 -12.51 -4.01 -6.58
CA GLU A 56 -11.84 -3.63 -7.82
C GLU A 56 -10.31 -3.72 -7.72
N LEU A 57 -9.76 -4.33 -6.66
CA LEU A 57 -8.31 -4.46 -6.45
C LEU A 57 -7.56 -5.00 -7.68
N ALA A 58 -8.12 -6.01 -8.38
CA ALA A 58 -7.49 -6.56 -9.57
C ALA A 58 -7.41 -5.54 -10.72
N GLU A 59 -8.43 -4.70 -10.88
CA GLU A 59 -8.48 -3.63 -11.87
C GLU A 59 -7.56 -2.48 -11.50
N ALA A 60 -7.52 -2.10 -10.21
CA ALA A 60 -6.57 -1.12 -9.69
C ALA A 60 -5.13 -1.54 -10.02
N ARG A 61 -4.75 -2.80 -9.74
CA ARG A 61 -3.42 -3.34 -10.10
C ARG A 61 -3.15 -3.28 -11.59
N ALA A 62 -4.10 -3.72 -12.43
CA ALA A 62 -3.95 -3.70 -13.88
C ALA A 62 -3.77 -2.27 -14.41
N THR A 63 -4.47 -1.31 -13.81
CA THR A 63 -4.35 0.12 -14.13
C THR A 63 -2.98 0.66 -13.75
N VAL A 64 -2.46 0.33 -12.55
CA VAL A 64 -1.10 0.72 -12.16
C VAL A 64 -0.06 0.21 -13.17
N ILE A 65 -0.17 -1.07 -13.58
CA ILE A 65 0.73 -1.67 -14.57
C ILE A 65 0.62 -0.96 -15.93
N GLY A 66 -0.60 -0.60 -16.35
CA GLY A 66 -0.85 0.07 -17.63
C GLY A 66 -0.43 1.54 -17.68
N GLU A 67 -0.48 2.23 -16.53
CA GLU A 67 -0.18 3.66 -16.39
C GLU A 67 1.23 3.95 -15.85
N ALA A 68 2.04 2.92 -15.58
CA ALA A 68 3.38 3.05 -15.00
C ALA A 68 4.36 3.81 -15.93
N THR A 69 4.26 5.14 -15.98
CA THR A 69 5.17 6.03 -16.72
C THR A 69 6.09 6.84 -15.79
N VAL A 70 5.83 6.82 -14.48
CA VAL A 70 6.58 7.52 -13.43
C VAL A 70 7.18 6.48 -12.48
N PRO A 71 8.41 6.65 -11.96
CA PRO A 71 8.93 5.80 -10.89
C PRO A 71 7.94 5.80 -9.72
N ALA A 72 7.40 4.62 -9.38
CA ALA A 72 6.35 4.50 -8.36
C ALA A 72 6.77 5.09 -7.00
N ALA A 73 8.07 5.07 -6.68
CA ALA A 73 8.61 5.68 -5.47
C ALA A 73 8.37 7.21 -5.40
N ASP A 74 8.63 7.94 -6.49
CA ASP A 74 8.40 9.40 -6.52
C ASP A 74 6.92 9.75 -6.44
N TYR A 75 6.08 8.96 -7.13
CA TYR A 75 4.63 9.12 -7.08
C TYR A 75 4.08 8.91 -5.67
N LEU A 76 4.50 7.85 -5.00
CA LEU A 76 4.06 7.54 -3.64
C LEU A 76 4.56 8.60 -2.64
N ILE A 77 5.83 8.96 -2.66
CA ILE A 77 6.38 9.99 -1.75
C ILE A 77 5.70 11.35 -1.96
N GLY A 78 5.41 11.70 -3.22
CA GLY A 78 4.70 12.93 -3.56
C GLY A 78 3.21 12.92 -3.27
N THR A 79 2.63 11.78 -2.87
CA THR A 79 1.20 11.65 -2.57
C THR A 79 0.90 12.26 -1.19
N PRO A 80 0.07 13.32 -1.12
CA PRO A 80 -0.38 13.86 0.16
C PRO A 80 -1.15 12.80 0.95
N HIS A 81 -1.00 12.78 2.28
CA HIS A 81 -1.73 11.86 3.16
C HIS A 81 -1.51 10.37 2.81
N LEU A 82 -0.33 10.01 2.29
CA LEU A 82 0.01 8.63 1.92
C LEU A 82 -0.29 7.63 3.06
N SER A 83 0.08 7.96 4.30
CA SER A 83 -0.20 7.10 5.46
C SER A 83 -1.68 6.78 5.58
N ASP A 84 -2.51 7.81 5.51
CA ASP A 84 -3.94 7.72 5.77
C ASP A 84 -4.62 6.92 4.64
N HIS A 85 -4.19 7.13 3.40
CA HIS A 85 -4.67 6.34 2.27
C HIS A 85 -4.27 4.87 2.36
N LEU A 86 -3.05 4.55 2.80
CA LEU A 86 -2.65 3.15 2.98
C LEU A 86 -3.40 2.48 4.13
N GLU A 87 -3.63 3.17 5.24
CA GLU A 87 -4.42 2.67 6.36
C GLU A 87 -5.86 2.39 5.96
N ASN A 88 -6.51 3.35 5.31
CA ASN A 88 -7.88 3.18 4.81
C ASN A 88 -7.97 2.05 3.78
N GLY A 89 -6.96 1.90 2.92
CA GLY A 89 -6.93 0.84 1.90
C GLY A 89 -6.80 -0.55 2.52
N LEU A 90 -5.95 -0.69 3.55
CA LEU A 90 -5.84 -1.94 4.31
C LEU A 90 -7.15 -2.26 5.03
N GLU A 91 -7.78 -1.29 5.68
CA GLU A 91 -9.07 -1.48 6.35
C GLU A 91 -10.17 -1.89 5.37
N ALA A 92 -10.28 -1.21 4.21
CA ALA A 92 -11.27 -1.52 3.18
C ALA A 92 -11.10 -2.93 2.60
N LEU A 93 -9.87 -3.42 2.53
CA LEU A 93 -9.56 -4.78 2.07
C LEU A 93 -9.74 -5.85 3.16
N GLY A 94 -10.10 -5.47 4.39
CA GLY A 94 -10.18 -6.39 5.53
C GLY A 94 -8.82 -6.93 5.96
N LEU A 95 -7.76 -6.15 5.74
CA LEU A 95 -6.37 -6.51 6.01
C LEU A 95 -5.85 -5.72 7.22
N SER A 96 -6.40 -5.97 8.41
CA SER A 96 -5.79 -5.46 9.65
C SER A 96 -4.87 -6.51 10.29
N ALA A 97 -3.86 -6.04 11.02
CA ALA A 97 -3.00 -6.91 11.84
C ALA A 97 -3.80 -7.69 12.90
N SER A 98 -5.02 -7.23 13.24
CA SER A 98 -5.97 -7.89 14.13
C SER A 98 -6.83 -8.96 13.44
N ASP A 99 -7.05 -8.89 12.12
CA ASP A 99 -7.93 -9.83 11.41
C ASP A 99 -7.25 -11.17 11.12
N GLU A 100 -5.90 -11.20 11.06
CA GLU A 100 -5.17 -12.48 11.05
C GLU A 100 -5.40 -13.29 12.34
N GLU A 101 -5.68 -12.64 13.48
CA GLU A 101 -6.06 -13.36 14.71
C GLU A 101 -7.47 -13.97 14.58
N ASP A 102 -8.41 -13.28 13.93
CA ASP A 102 -9.81 -13.73 13.81
C ASP A 102 -9.97 -14.92 12.81
N ASP A 103 -9.22 -14.95 11.70
CA ASP A 103 -9.22 -16.09 10.79
C ASP A 103 -8.51 -17.33 11.38
N LEU A 104 -7.57 -17.12 12.33
CA LEU A 104 -7.00 -18.20 13.15
C LEU A 104 -7.98 -18.70 14.22
N MET A 105 -8.77 -17.82 14.85
CA MET A 105 -9.80 -18.22 15.82
C MET A 105 -11.00 -18.93 15.19
N ARG A 106 -11.35 -18.63 13.94
CA ARG A 106 -12.47 -19.29 13.22
C ARG A 106 -12.14 -20.70 12.72
N LYS A 107 -10.85 -21.04 12.61
CA LYS A 107 -10.36 -22.36 12.16
C LYS A 107 -9.93 -23.29 13.31
N GLY A 108 -10.05 -22.87 14.56
CA GLY A 108 -9.85 -23.68 15.77
C GLY A 108 -11.14 -24.26 16.33
#